data_AF-A0A026VXA0-F1
#
_entry.id   AF-A0A026VXA0-F1
#
_cell.length_a   1.000
_cell.length_b   1.000
_cell.length_c   1.000
_cell.angle_alpha   90.00
_cell.angle_beta   90.00
_cell.angle_gamma   90.00
#
_symmetry.space_group_name_H-M   'P 1'
#
loop_
_entity.id
_entity.type
_entity.pdbx_description
1 polymer ?
#
loop_
_entity_poly.entity_id
_entity_poly.type
_entity_poly.pdbx_seq_one_letter_code
_entity_poly.pdbx_strand_id
1 'polypeptide(L)'
;MQGLNLSSLKKNPALVPLYFCMGLGGAAAALYLLRLALRSPDVSWRNKKEAEPWNDYKDKQYKFYTTKSWDENAPKTKPPEY
;
A
#
# COMPACT_ATOMS: atom_id res chain seq x y z
N MET A 1 4.19 8.93 31.61
CA MET A 1 4.32 10.04 30.63
C MET A 1 2.94 10.62 30.37
N GLN A 2 2.74 11.89 30.69
CA GLN A 2 1.43 12.56 30.62
C GLN A 2 1.13 12.88 29.15
N GLY A 3 0.16 12.19 28.55
CA GLY A 3 -0.17 12.33 27.12
C GLY A 3 -0.48 11.01 26.39
N LEU A 4 0.10 9.89 26.83
CA LEU A 4 -0.13 8.56 26.21
C LEU A 4 -1.25 7.75 26.88
N ASN A 5 -1.85 8.26 27.97
CA ASN A 5 -2.90 7.57 28.70
C ASN A 5 -4.28 8.01 28.19
N LEU A 6 -5.23 7.08 28.09
CA LEU A 6 -6.64 7.33 27.70
C LEU A 6 -7.29 8.42 28.57
N SER A 7 -6.90 8.52 29.85
CA SER A 7 -7.34 9.58 30.76
C SER A 7 -6.82 10.98 30.39
N SER A 8 -5.66 11.08 29.73
CA SER A 8 -5.12 12.36 29.22
C SER A 8 -5.79 12.81 27.93
N LEU A 9 -6.21 11.89 27.06
CA LEU A 9 -6.99 12.21 25.85
C LEU A 9 -8.37 12.78 26.21
N LYS A 10 -9.05 12.22 27.22
CA LYS A 10 -10.35 12.76 27.69
C LYS A 10 -10.24 14.16 28.30
N LYS A 11 -9.08 14.48 28.88
CA LYS A 11 -8.84 15.77 29.55
C LYS A 11 -8.52 16.90 28.56
N ASN A 12 -7.99 16.56 27.38
CA ASN A 12 -7.66 17.51 26.30
C ASN A 12 -8.19 17.01 24.95
N PRO A 13 -9.47 17.31 24.61
CA PRO A 13 -10.09 16.81 23.39
C PRO A 13 -9.41 17.30 22.10
N ALA A 14 -8.65 18.40 22.16
CA ALA A 14 -7.86 18.93 21.05
C ALA A 14 -6.76 17.98 20.55
N LEU A 15 -6.30 17.01 21.38
CA LEU A 15 -5.28 16.04 20.97
C LEU A 15 -5.84 14.90 20.11
N VAL A 16 -7.16 14.66 20.13
CA VAL A 16 -7.81 13.59 19.37
C VAL A 16 -7.56 13.70 17.86
N PRO A 17 -7.79 14.85 17.18
CA PRO A 17 -7.54 14.98 15.74
C PRO A 17 -6.07 14.80 15.37
N LEU A 18 -5.14 15.20 16.24
CA LEU A 18 -3.70 15.01 16.03
C LEU A 18 -3.33 13.51 16.02
N TYR A 19 -3.77 12.77 17.03
CA TYR A 19 -3.55 11.32 17.09
C TYR A 19 -4.27 10.58 15.96
N PHE A 20 -5.44 11.06 15.55
CA PHE A 20 -6.14 10.49 14.40
C PHE A 20 -5.33 10.62 13.11
N CYS A 21 -4.84 11.82 12.78
CA CYS A 21 -4.01 12.02 11.59
C CYS A 21 -2.72 11.19 11.64
N MET A 22 -2.07 11.12 12.80
CA MET A 22 -0.84 10.35 12.98
C MET A 22 -1.08 8.83 12.88
N GLY A 23 -2.15 8.33 13.50
CA GLY A 23 -2.57 6.93 13.40
C GLY A 23 -3.00 6.56 11.98
N LEU A 24 -3.75 7.43 11.32
CA LEU A 24 -4.19 7.23 9.93
C LEU A 24 -2.99 7.22 8.97
N GLY A 25 -2.02 8.11 9.14
CA GLY A 25 -0.78 8.12 8.38
C GLY A 25 0.03 6.84 8.57
N GLY A 26 0.21 6.41 9.83
CA GLY A 26 0.93 5.17 10.16
C GLY A 26 0.23 3.92 9.61
N ALA A 27 -1.09 3.84 9.75
CA ALA A 27 -1.88 2.73 9.21
C ALA A 27 -1.82 2.71 7.68
N ALA A 28 -1.93 3.85 7.00
CA ALA A 28 -1.83 3.94 5.54
C ALA A 28 -0.46 3.48 5.03
N ALA A 29 0.63 3.89 5.69
CA ALA A 29 1.97 3.46 5.35
C ALA A 29 2.14 1.94 5.54
N ALA A 30 1.69 1.39 6.66
CA ALA A 30 1.75 -0.05 6.92
C ALA A 30 0.93 -0.86 5.90
N LEU A 31 -0.27 -0.39 5.55
CA LEU A 31 -1.11 -1.02 4.53
C LEU A 31 -0.45 -0.99 3.14
N TYR A 32 0.21 0.11 2.78
CA TYR A 32 0.92 0.21 1.51
C TYR A 32 2.11 -0.74 1.44
N LEU A 33 2.91 -0.84 2.51
CA LEU A 33 4.02 -1.78 2.61
C LEU A 33 3.55 -3.23 2.56
N LEU A 34 2.48 -3.58 3.27
CA LEU A 34 1.90 -4.93 3.24
C LEU A 34 1.40 -5.29 1.84
N ARG A 35 0.77 -4.34 1.15
CA ARG A 35 0.36 -4.52 -0.25
C ARG A 35 1.57 -4.72 -1.16
N LEU A 36 2.62 -3.93 -1.01
CA LEU A 36 3.84 -4.07 -1.79
C LEU A 36 4.47 -5.45 -1.56
N ALA A 37 4.56 -5.90 -0.30
CA ALA A 37 5.11 -7.20 0.04
C ALA A 37 4.32 -8.35 -0.61
N LEU A 38 2.99 -8.32 -0.60
CA LEU A 38 2.16 -9.44 -1.07
C LEU A 38 1.88 -9.42 -2.58
N ARG A 39 1.92 -8.25 -3.21
CA ARG A 39 1.40 -8.03 -4.56
C ARG A 39 2.40 -7.33 -5.49
N SER A 40 3.68 -7.23 -5.11
CA SER A 40 4.74 -6.84 -6.06
C SER A 40 5.24 -8.05 -6.84
N PRO A 41 5.58 -7.87 -8.14
CA PRO A 41 6.25 -8.91 -8.91
C PRO A 41 7.69 -9.15 -8.44
N ASP A 42 8.33 -8.17 -7.79
CA ASP A 42 9.73 -8.25 -7.37
C ASP A 42 9.94 -9.08 -6.10
N VAL A 43 8.87 -9.34 -5.33
CA VAL A 43 8.94 -10.08 -4.07
C VAL A 43 8.13 -11.38 -4.17
N SER A 44 8.82 -12.50 -4.35
CA SER A 44 8.21 -13.84 -4.33
C SER A 44 8.39 -14.50 -2.97
N TRP A 45 7.27 -14.81 -2.31
CA TRP A 45 7.25 -15.61 -1.07
C TRP A 45 7.14 -17.11 -1.35
N ARG A 46 6.99 -17.52 -2.62
CA ARG A 46 6.83 -18.92 -3.03
C ARG A 46 8.17 -19.51 -3.46
N ASN A 47 8.59 -20.56 -2.78
CA ASN A 47 9.87 -21.24 -3.00
C ASN A 47 9.86 -22.31 -4.12
N LYS A 48 8.78 -22.50 -4.89
CA LYS A 48 8.70 -23.63 -5.84
C LYS A 48 7.68 -23.43 -6.97
N LYS A 49 8.21 -23.30 -8.20
CA LYS A 49 7.73 -23.83 -9.52
C LYS A 49 7.61 -22.85 -10.69
N GLU A 50 7.37 -21.56 -10.47
CA GLU A 50 7.45 -20.56 -11.54
C GLU A 50 8.71 -19.73 -11.28
N ALA A 51 9.79 -20.01 -12.00
CA ALA A 51 11.11 -19.39 -11.76
C ALA A 51 11.14 -17.87 -12.03
N GLU A 52 10.05 -17.32 -12.56
CA GLU A 52 9.95 -15.98 -13.09
C GLU A 52 8.73 -15.24 -12.50
N PRO A 53 8.86 -14.60 -11.33
CA PRO A 53 7.79 -13.86 -10.65
C PRO A 53 7.11 -12.79 -11.52
N TRP A 54 7.82 -12.26 -12.52
CA TRP A 54 7.33 -11.28 -13.48
C TRP A 54 6.31 -11.83 -14.47
N ASN A 55 6.31 -13.14 -14.73
CA ASN A 55 5.38 -13.74 -15.70
C ASN A 55 3.92 -13.66 -15.23
N ASP A 56 3.69 -13.72 -13.91
CA ASP A 56 2.37 -13.55 -13.30
C ASP A 56 1.76 -12.13 -13.48
N TYR A 57 2.62 -11.16 -13.77
CA TYR A 57 2.25 -9.75 -13.96
C TYR A 57 2.22 -9.30 -15.41
N LYS A 58 2.58 -10.16 -16.37
CA LYS A 58 2.65 -9.84 -17.81
C LYS A 58 1.32 -9.30 -18.37
N ASP A 59 0.20 -9.87 -17.94
CA ASP A 59 -1.14 -9.50 -18.42
C ASP A 59 -1.93 -8.60 -17.44
N LYS A 60 -1.32 -8.23 -16.31
CA LYS A 60 -1.98 -7.49 -15.23
C LYS A 60 -1.53 -6.03 -15.20
N GLN A 61 -2.45 -5.16 -14.76
CA GLN A 61 -2.12 -3.76 -14.52
C GLN A 61 -1.10 -3.65 -13.37
N TYR A 62 0.09 -3.15 -13.67
CA TYR A 62 1.14 -2.93 -12.67
C TYR A 62 0.79 -1.77 -11.71
N LYS A 63 0.19 -0.68 -12.21
CA LYS A 63 -0.13 0.51 -11.41
C LYS A 63 -1.24 0.24 -10.39
N PHE A 64 -1.05 0.80 -9.17
CA PHE A 64 -2.05 0.73 -8.10
C PHE A 64 -3.35 1.45 -8.44
N TYR A 65 -3.24 2.64 -9.02
CA TYR A 65 -4.38 3.47 -9.39
C TYR A 65 -4.23 3.90 -10.84
N THR A 66 -5.34 3.82 -11.57
CA THR A 66 -5.48 4.35 -12.92
C THR A 66 -6.79 5.14 -12.95
N THR A 67 -6.72 6.38 -13.40
CA THR A 67 -7.93 7.17 -13.67
C THR A 67 -8.55 6.63 -14.96
N LYS A 68 -9.81 6.18 -14.92
CA LYS A 68 -10.53 5.64 -16.09
C LYS A 68 -10.72 6.62 -17.26
N SER A 69 -10.32 7.88 -17.13
CA SER A 69 -10.15 8.79 -18.27
C SER A 69 -8.76 8.49 -18.87
N TRP A 70 -8.63 7.72 -19.95
CA TRP A 70 -8.79 8.26 -21.29
C TRP A 70 -8.78 7.21 -22.43
N ASP A 71 -8.81 5.90 -22.16
CA ASP A 71 -8.93 4.93 -23.26
C ASP A 71 -9.34 3.56 -22.73
N GLU A 72 -10.45 3.02 -23.25
CA GLU A 72 -10.81 1.60 -23.09
C GLU A 72 -9.73 0.69 -23.71
N ASN A 73 -8.87 1.26 -24.57
CA ASN A 73 -7.70 0.65 -25.20
C ASN A 73 -6.35 1.11 -24.60
N ALA A 74 -6.35 1.78 -23.42
CA ALA A 74 -5.10 2.25 -22.82
C ALA A 74 -4.14 1.06 -22.64
N PRO A 75 -2.90 1.15 -23.15
CA PRO A 75 -1.97 0.04 -23.05
C PRO A 75 -1.74 -0.29 -21.57
N LYS A 76 -1.97 -1.56 -21.20
CA LYS A 76 -1.61 -2.06 -19.87
C LYS A 76 -0.16 -1.70 -19.61
N THR A 77 0.09 -1.01 -18.52
CA THR A 77 1.45 -0.55 -18.22
C THR A 77 2.30 -1.76 -17.94
N LYS A 78 3.29 -1.98 -18.82
CA LYS A 78 4.24 -3.07 -18.67
C LYS A 78 5.06 -2.88 -17.39
N PRO A 79 5.43 -3.96 -16.69
CA PRO A 79 6.45 -3.87 -15.65
C PRO A 79 7.77 -3.33 -16.24
N PRO A 80 8.60 -2.65 -15.44
CA PRO A 80 9.91 -2.20 -15.89
C PRO A 80 10.79 -3.38 -16.29
N GLU A 81 11.42 -3.30 -17.45
CA GLU A 81 12.46 -4.24 -17.90
C GLU A 81 13.79 -3.80 -17.30
N TYR A 82 14.53 -4.72 -16.67
CA TYR A 82 15.82 -4.50 -16.01
C TYR A 82 16.94 -5.27 -16.72
#